data_AF-A0A359HP06-F1
#
_entry.id   AF-A0A359HP06-F1
#
_cell.length_a   1.000
_cell.length_b   1.000
_cell.length_c   1.000
_cell.angle_alpha   90.00
_cell.angle_beta   90.00
_cell.angle_gamma   90.00
#
_symmetry.space_group_name_H-M   'P 1'
#
loop_
_entity.id
_entity.type
_entity.pdbx_description
1 polymer ?
#
loop_
_entity_poly.entity_id
_entity_poly.type
_entity_poly.pdbx_seq_one_letter_code
_entity_poly.pdbx_strand_id
1 'polypeptide(L)'
;MHLDLWWRGLNIAQDAGTYLYNADPPWDNALTRTAVHNTVTLNGQEQMTRAGRFLYLDRAQATWQKDSAAQITAQHNGYEKFGYIHRRTVEMLSPYKWEVRDEINTLEWEKSLKKSRFSWPPHQEPRFPKEPTEWFHPRLHWLLPDWPWEIDYLTAEDPLCYELRLASPVGEIKIRVSFDGFSFSMGGGMQVGLVRAGELLFGNATPSPTQGWISPTYGVKEPALSFSLRLDSLTNRRFLTEFIFPEVE
;
A
#
# COMPACT_ATOMS: atom_id res chain seq x y z
N MET A 1 7.65 4.32 1.54
CA MET A 1 7.51 4.63 0.09
C MET A 1 6.08 5.07 -0.22
N HIS A 2 5.75 6.32 0.11
CA HIS A 2 4.47 6.92 -0.26
C HIS A 2 4.43 7.19 -1.79
N LEU A 3 3.24 7.15 -2.39
CA LEU A 3 2.99 7.58 -3.76
C LEU A 3 1.91 8.67 -3.76
N ASP A 4 2.23 9.84 -4.31
CA ASP A 4 1.25 10.87 -4.67
C ASP A 4 1.01 10.77 -6.19
N LEU A 5 -0.24 10.56 -6.61
CA LEU A 5 -0.58 10.33 -8.02
C LEU A 5 -1.51 11.44 -8.52
N TRP A 6 -1.02 12.21 -9.49
CA TRP A 6 -1.78 13.25 -10.16
C TRP A 6 -2.04 12.88 -11.61
N TRP A 7 -3.28 13.08 -12.06
CA TRP A 7 -3.68 12.87 -13.45
C TRP A 7 -4.54 14.04 -13.93
N ARG A 8 -4.11 14.71 -15.01
CA ARG A 8 -4.77 15.90 -15.58
C ARG A 8 -5.11 16.98 -14.54
N GLY A 9 -4.22 17.22 -13.58
CA GLY A 9 -4.42 18.21 -12.51
C GLY A 9 -5.32 17.75 -11.37
N LEU A 10 -5.84 16.53 -11.40
CA LEU A 10 -6.57 15.91 -10.30
C LEU A 10 -5.62 15.08 -9.44
N ASN A 11 -5.61 15.30 -8.12
CA ASN A 11 -4.89 14.43 -7.19
C ASN A 11 -5.74 13.19 -6.90
N ILE A 12 -5.29 12.02 -7.36
CA ILE A 12 -6.02 10.75 -7.29
C ILE A 12 -5.58 9.91 -6.08
N ALA A 13 -4.28 9.84 -5.80
CA ALA A 13 -3.76 9.18 -4.60
C ALA A 13 -3.13 10.26 -3.71
N GLN A 14 -3.91 10.79 -2.78
CA GLN A 14 -3.61 12.02 -2.04
C GLN A 14 -2.64 11.77 -0.89
N ASP A 15 -1.80 12.76 -0.58
CA ASP A 15 -1.11 12.80 0.71
C ASP A 15 -2.06 13.29 1.81
N ALA A 16 -1.96 12.68 3.00
CA ALA A 16 -2.80 13.03 4.13
C ALA A 16 -2.47 14.42 4.70
N GLY A 17 -1.28 14.96 4.44
CA GLY A 17 -0.78 16.17 5.09
C GLY A 17 -0.42 15.90 6.56
N THR A 18 -0.30 16.97 7.36
CA THR A 18 0.16 16.87 8.75
C THR A 18 -0.91 17.26 9.78
N TYR A 19 -1.95 18.00 9.39
CA TYR A 19 -2.99 18.55 10.25
C TYR A 19 -2.46 19.39 11.43
N LEU A 20 -2.33 18.79 12.61
CA LEU A 20 -1.90 19.46 13.84
C LEU A 20 -0.82 18.62 14.51
N TYR A 21 0.29 19.28 14.87
CA TYR A 21 1.36 18.64 15.64
C TYR A 21 0.99 18.47 17.13
N ASN A 22 0.08 19.32 17.62
CA ASN A 22 -0.33 19.45 19.03
C ASN A 22 -1.87 19.50 19.13
N ALA A 23 -2.52 18.38 18.86
CA ALA A 23 -3.95 18.21 19.13
C ALA A 23 -4.15 17.19 20.23
N ASP A 24 -5.34 17.16 20.82
CA ASP A 24 -5.73 16.10 21.73
C ASP A 24 -5.80 14.75 20.96
N PRO A 25 -5.49 13.63 21.62
CA PRO A 25 -5.71 12.31 21.03
C PRO A 25 -7.15 12.16 20.49
N PRO A 26 -7.35 11.51 19.32
CA PRO A 26 -6.36 10.75 18.55
C PRO A 26 -5.61 11.59 17.50
N TRP A 27 -5.69 12.93 17.55
CA TRP A 27 -5.23 13.82 16.46
C TRP A 27 -3.79 14.29 16.57
N ASP A 28 -3.04 13.86 17.58
CA ASP A 28 -1.67 14.27 17.88
C ASP A 28 -0.67 13.73 16.84
N ASN A 29 -0.52 14.44 15.72
CA ASN A 29 0.23 13.99 14.53
C ASN A 29 -0.35 12.71 13.92
N ALA A 30 -1.67 12.58 13.96
CA ALA A 30 -2.38 11.45 13.38
C ALA A 30 -2.01 11.21 11.91
N LEU A 31 -1.88 12.30 11.14
CA LEU A 31 -1.67 12.25 9.70
C LEU A 31 -0.22 12.03 9.28
N THR A 32 0.72 11.97 10.23
CA THR A 32 2.13 11.63 9.93
C THR A 32 2.41 10.12 9.95
N ARG A 33 1.36 9.30 10.14
CA ARG A 33 1.48 7.85 10.33
C ARG A 33 1.42 7.12 9.00
N THR A 34 2.29 6.13 8.81
CA THR A 34 2.36 5.32 7.59
C THR A 34 0.98 4.77 7.18
N ALA A 35 0.15 4.39 8.16
CA ALA A 35 -1.14 3.75 7.94
C ALA A 35 -2.19 4.60 7.19
N VAL A 36 -2.01 5.93 7.12
CA VAL A 36 -2.90 6.84 6.39
C VAL A 36 -2.31 7.35 5.06
N HIS A 37 -1.13 6.87 4.67
CA HIS A 37 -0.50 7.23 3.41
C HIS A 37 -0.61 6.10 2.38
N ASN A 38 -0.42 6.45 1.11
CA ASN A 38 -0.47 5.56 -0.04
C ASN A 38 0.71 4.58 -0.08
N THR A 39 0.72 3.58 0.79
CA THR A 39 1.82 2.63 0.94
C THR A 39 1.39 1.38 1.71
N VAL A 40 2.31 0.43 1.90
CA VAL A 40 2.10 -0.76 2.71
C VAL A 40 2.58 -0.56 4.15
N THR A 41 1.78 -1.03 5.11
CA THR A 41 2.19 -1.29 6.51
C THR A 41 2.31 -2.78 6.77
N LEU A 42 3.28 -3.21 7.59
CA LEU A 42 3.39 -4.60 8.05
C LEU A 42 3.07 -4.67 9.55
N ASN A 43 2.14 -5.54 9.94
CA ASN A 43 1.76 -5.73 11.36
C ASN A 43 1.34 -4.43 12.07
N GLY A 44 0.78 -3.47 11.31
CA GLY A 44 0.40 -2.15 11.82
C GLY A 44 1.59 -1.27 12.26
N GLN A 45 2.82 -1.64 11.93
CA GLN A 45 4.04 -0.94 12.35
C GLN A 45 4.44 0.18 11.38
N GLU A 46 5.08 1.20 11.93
CA GLU A 46 5.65 2.33 11.18
C GLU A 46 6.96 1.93 10.49
N GLN A 47 7.28 2.58 9.37
CA GLN A 47 8.54 2.38 8.63
C GLN A 47 9.77 2.91 9.37
N MET A 48 9.56 3.82 10.32
CA MET A 48 10.59 4.46 11.13
C MET A 48 10.14 4.53 12.59
N THR A 49 11.08 4.49 13.52
CA THR A 49 10.76 4.55 14.95
C THR A 49 10.53 6.00 15.36
N ARG A 50 9.32 6.33 15.78
CA ARG A 50 9.00 7.68 16.28
C ARG A 50 9.42 7.80 17.74
N ALA A 51 10.48 8.57 18.01
CA ALA A 51 11.03 8.78 19.36
C ALA A 51 10.62 10.13 19.98
N GLY A 52 9.88 10.94 19.24
CA GLY A 52 9.32 12.19 19.70
C GLY A 52 8.44 12.83 18.64
N ARG A 53 7.98 14.05 18.90
CA ARG A 53 7.07 14.76 18.00
C ARG A 53 7.67 14.98 16.61
N PHE A 54 8.94 15.36 16.57
CA PHE A 54 9.72 15.66 15.36
C PHE A 54 10.95 14.76 15.19
N LEU A 55 11.08 13.73 16.02
CA LEU A 55 12.24 12.86 16.04
C LEU A 55 11.88 11.46 15.56
N TYR A 56 12.48 11.08 14.44
CA TYR A 56 12.42 9.73 13.89
C TYR A 56 13.81 9.11 13.92
N LEU A 57 13.88 7.93 14.53
CA LEU A 57 15.03 7.05 14.57
C LEU A 57 14.86 5.94 13.53
N ASP A 58 15.91 5.14 13.34
CA ASP A 58 15.93 4.01 12.40
C ASP A 58 15.45 4.44 11.00
N ARG A 59 15.98 5.58 10.54
CA ARG A 59 15.55 6.21 9.29
C ARG A 59 15.64 5.21 8.14
N ALA A 60 14.48 4.85 7.60
CA ALA A 60 14.39 3.94 6.47
C ALA A 60 15.17 4.53 5.28
N GLN A 61 16.12 3.75 4.77
CA GLN A 61 16.89 4.05 3.58
C GLN A 61 16.23 3.37 2.39
N ALA A 62 16.10 4.10 1.29
CA ALA A 62 15.55 3.60 0.04
C ALA A 62 16.65 3.44 -1.00
N THR A 63 16.53 2.42 -1.85
CA THR A 63 17.42 2.17 -2.97
C THR A 63 16.62 2.03 -4.25
N TRP A 64 17.00 2.78 -5.28
CA TRP A 64 16.46 2.63 -6.63
C TRP A 64 16.99 1.37 -7.28
N GLN A 65 16.11 0.61 -7.92
CA GLN A 65 16.46 -0.56 -8.72
C GLN A 65 16.28 -0.29 -10.22
N LYS A 66 15.28 0.50 -10.57
CA LYS A 66 15.02 0.93 -11.94
C LYS A 66 14.41 2.33 -11.93
N ASP A 67 14.83 3.14 -12.89
CA ASP A 67 14.34 4.49 -13.12
C ASP A 67 14.35 4.76 -14.62
N SER A 68 13.17 4.80 -15.22
CA SER A 68 12.95 5.12 -16.63
C SER A 68 11.69 5.98 -16.77
N ALA A 69 11.52 6.57 -17.97
CA ALA A 69 10.38 7.45 -18.25
C ALA A 69 9.00 6.82 -17.99
N ALA A 70 8.89 5.49 -18.08
CA ALA A 70 7.63 4.77 -17.90
C ALA A 70 7.60 3.89 -16.65
N GLN A 71 8.72 3.69 -15.95
CA GLN A 71 8.76 2.77 -14.82
C GLN A 71 9.80 3.17 -13.78
N ILE A 72 9.38 3.12 -12.52
CA ILE A 72 10.23 3.34 -11.36
C ILE A 72 10.08 2.15 -10.41
N THR A 73 11.19 1.56 -9.98
CA THR A 73 11.23 0.53 -8.94
C THR A 73 12.17 0.94 -7.82
N ALA A 74 11.68 0.94 -6.60
CA ALA A 74 12.45 1.20 -5.40
C ALA A 74 12.10 0.21 -4.29
N GLN A 75 13.03 0.00 -3.36
CA GLN A 75 12.78 -0.72 -2.12
C GLN A 75 13.32 0.07 -0.93
N HIS A 76 12.83 -0.21 0.27
CA HIS A 76 13.37 0.37 1.50
C HIS A 76 13.52 -0.66 2.61
N ASN A 77 14.41 -0.35 3.56
CA ASN A 77 14.76 -1.24 4.68
C ASN A 77 13.95 -0.99 5.96
N GLY A 78 12.89 -0.18 5.91
CA GLY A 78 12.13 0.25 7.11
C GLY A 78 11.48 -0.90 7.89
N TYR A 79 11.34 -2.07 7.27
CA TYR A 79 10.79 -3.28 7.88
C TYR A 79 11.82 -4.39 8.11
N GLU A 80 13.12 -4.15 7.88
CA GLU A 80 14.16 -5.17 8.04
C GLU A 80 14.23 -5.70 9.48
N LYS A 81 13.95 -4.84 10.47
CA LYS A 81 13.85 -5.22 11.89
C LYS A 81 12.75 -6.26 12.17
N PHE A 82 11.79 -6.40 11.26
CA PHE A 82 10.74 -7.42 11.30
C PHE A 82 11.00 -8.58 10.34
N GLY A 83 12.15 -8.62 9.66
CA GLY A 83 12.51 -9.69 8.73
C GLY A 83 12.04 -9.49 7.29
N TYR A 84 11.51 -8.31 6.93
CA TYR A 84 10.92 -8.05 5.62
C TYR A 84 11.55 -6.87 4.89
N ILE A 85 11.51 -6.92 3.55
CA ILE A 85 11.77 -5.79 2.65
C ILE A 85 10.50 -5.51 1.88
N HIS A 86 10.20 -4.22 1.73
CA HIS A 86 9.11 -3.75 0.88
C HIS A 86 9.71 -3.09 -0.37
N ARG A 87 9.29 -3.60 -1.53
CA ARG A 87 9.62 -3.10 -2.86
C ARG A 87 8.34 -2.63 -3.55
N ARG A 88 8.42 -1.48 -4.20
CA ARG A 88 7.34 -0.90 -5.00
C ARG A 88 7.84 -0.65 -6.41
N THR A 89 7.04 -1.06 -7.39
CA THR A 89 7.19 -0.68 -8.79
C THR A 89 5.97 0.11 -9.22
N VAL A 90 6.20 1.28 -9.81
CA VAL A 90 5.16 2.08 -10.48
C VAL A 90 5.48 2.05 -11.97
N GLU A 91 4.51 1.66 -12.80
CA GLU A 91 4.66 1.55 -14.24
C GLU A 91 3.48 2.21 -14.97
N MET A 92 3.78 3.14 -15.87
CA MET A 92 2.81 3.72 -16.78
C MET A 92 2.77 2.86 -18.03
N LEU A 93 1.74 2.01 -18.14
CA LEU A 93 1.53 1.15 -19.31
C LEU A 93 1.00 1.93 -20.51
N SER A 94 0.17 2.94 -20.24
CA SER A 94 -0.31 3.92 -21.22
C SER A 94 -0.65 5.23 -20.49
N PRO A 95 -0.96 6.32 -21.22
CA PRO A 95 -1.45 7.56 -20.61
C PRO A 95 -2.71 7.40 -19.73
N TYR A 96 -3.44 6.29 -19.91
CA TYR A 96 -4.72 6.00 -19.25
C TYR A 96 -4.66 4.78 -18.32
N LYS A 97 -3.53 4.08 -18.24
CA LYS A 97 -3.39 2.91 -17.39
C LYS A 97 -2.04 2.86 -16.69
N TRP A 98 -2.08 2.90 -15.37
CA TRP A 98 -0.91 2.86 -14.50
C TRP A 98 -1.02 1.67 -13.56
N GLU A 99 0.09 1.00 -13.31
CA GLU A 99 0.18 -0.13 -12.39
C GLU A 99 1.12 0.19 -11.24
N VAL A 100 0.71 -0.16 -10.02
CA VAL A 100 1.54 -0.16 -8.83
C VAL A 100 1.62 -1.57 -8.30
N ARG A 101 2.82 -2.13 -8.26
CA ARG A 101 3.12 -3.44 -7.68
C ARG A 101 3.86 -3.26 -6.38
N ASP A 102 3.28 -3.74 -5.29
CA ASP A 102 3.90 -3.78 -3.97
C ASP A 102 4.26 -5.21 -3.62
N GLU A 103 5.54 -5.47 -3.39
CA GLU A 103 6.09 -6.78 -3.06
C GLU A 103 6.69 -6.75 -1.66
N ILE A 104 6.25 -7.68 -0.82
CA ILE A 104 6.71 -7.88 0.55
C ILE A 104 7.44 -9.21 0.59
N ASN A 105 8.76 -9.14 0.69
CA ASN A 105 9.64 -10.30 0.64
C ASN A 105 10.33 -10.50 1.98
N THR A 106 10.53 -11.75 2.38
CA THR A 106 11.39 -12.07 3.51
C THR A 106 12.86 -11.75 3.19
N LEU A 107 13.63 -11.36 4.20
CA LEU A 107 15.06 -11.13 4.06
C LEU A 107 15.82 -12.39 3.60
N GLU A 108 15.34 -13.57 3.98
CA GLU A 108 15.93 -14.84 3.56
C GLU A 108 15.73 -15.08 2.07
N TRP A 109 14.54 -14.78 1.55
CA TRP A 109 14.25 -14.82 0.12
C TRP A 109 15.11 -13.85 -0.68
N GLU A 110 15.24 -12.60 -0.22
CA GLU A 110 16.09 -11.61 -0.87
C GLU A 110 17.57 -12.04 -0.92
N LYS A 111 18.06 -12.69 0.14
CA LYS A 111 19.42 -13.27 0.18
C LYS A 111 19.58 -14.44 -0.78
N SER A 112 18.56 -15.29 -0.95
CA SER A 112 18.62 -16.44 -1.87
C SER A 112 18.73 -16.00 -3.34
N LEU A 113 18.00 -14.95 -3.74
CA LEU A 113 18.08 -14.36 -5.08
C LEU A 113 19.46 -13.75 -5.38
N LYS A 114 20.12 -13.15 -4.39
CA LYS A 114 21.48 -12.62 -4.54
C LYS A 114 22.51 -13.74 -4.67
N LYS A 115 22.32 -14.85 -3.94
CA LYS A 115 23.18 -16.04 -4.04
C LYS A 115 23.02 -16.75 -5.37
N SER A 116 21.82 -16.86 -5.95
CA SER A 116 21.62 -17.52 -7.25
C SER A 116 22.25 -16.79 -8.43
N ARG A 117 22.53 -15.49 -8.29
CA ARG A 117 23.31 -14.70 -9.26
C ARG A 117 24.80 -15.00 -9.25
N PHE A 118 25.32 -15.64 -8.19
CA PHE A 118 26.67 -16.19 -8.14
C PHE A 118 26.56 -17.71 -8.34
N SER A 119 27.20 -18.24 -9.38
CA SER A 119 27.08 -19.63 -9.83
C SER A 119 27.06 -20.64 -8.68
N TRP A 120 25.97 -21.42 -8.56
CA TRP A 120 25.93 -22.58 -7.70
C TRP A 120 26.95 -23.63 -8.20
N PRO A 121 27.68 -24.32 -7.30
CA PRO A 121 28.40 -25.53 -7.69
C PRO A 121 27.38 -26.52 -8.31
N PRO A 122 27.71 -27.21 -9.42
CA PRO A 122 26.77 -28.01 -10.23
C PRO A 122 26.11 -29.21 -9.52
N HIS A 123 26.31 -29.39 -8.22
CA HIS A 123 25.79 -30.50 -7.42
C HIS A 123 24.98 -30.06 -6.19
N GLN A 124 24.67 -28.77 -6.04
CA GLN A 124 23.79 -28.29 -4.96
C GLN A 124 22.48 -27.81 -5.54
N GLU A 125 21.38 -28.52 -5.22
CA GLU A 125 20.04 -27.99 -5.45
C GLU A 125 19.87 -26.65 -4.71
N PRO A 126 19.21 -25.65 -5.32
CA PRO A 126 18.91 -24.41 -4.65
C PRO A 126 18.05 -24.70 -3.42
N ARG A 127 18.62 -24.57 -2.23
CA ARG A 127 17.86 -24.58 -0.98
C ARG A 127 17.09 -23.27 -0.90
N PHE A 128 15.82 -23.31 -1.28
CA PHE A 128 14.89 -22.23 -0.97
C PHE A 128 14.79 -22.04 0.55
N PRO A 129 14.64 -20.80 1.04
CA PRO A 129 14.41 -20.56 2.46
C PRO A 129 13.22 -21.38 2.95
N LYS A 130 13.26 -21.82 4.21
CA LYS A 130 12.06 -22.36 4.85
C LYS A 130 11.01 -21.25 4.87
N GLU A 131 9.75 -21.58 4.57
CA GLU A 131 8.68 -20.59 4.69
C GLU A 131 8.64 -20.04 6.13
N PRO A 132 8.34 -18.73 6.31
CA PRO A 132 8.15 -18.14 7.63
C PRO A 132 7.22 -18.98 8.48
N THR A 133 7.61 -19.22 9.73
CA THR A 133 6.79 -19.95 10.69
C THR A 133 5.80 -19.06 11.43
N GLU A 134 5.88 -17.73 11.23
CA GLU A 134 5.02 -16.74 11.87
C GLU A 134 4.20 -15.97 10.83
N TRP A 135 2.93 -15.75 11.16
CA TRP A 135 2.03 -14.93 10.36
C TRP A 135 2.44 -13.46 10.43
N PHE A 136 2.41 -12.79 9.28
CA PHE A 136 2.47 -11.34 9.20
C PHE A 136 1.27 -10.78 8.45
N HIS A 137 1.00 -9.50 8.69
CA HIS A 137 -0.24 -8.84 8.29
C HIS A 137 0.09 -7.63 7.42
N PRO A 138 0.41 -7.82 6.12
CA PRO A 138 0.60 -6.70 5.23
C PRO A 138 -0.76 -6.03 4.97
N ARG A 139 -0.76 -4.69 5.01
CA ARG A 139 -1.91 -3.86 4.68
C ARG A 139 -1.52 -2.83 3.64
N LEU A 140 -2.11 -2.92 2.46
CA LEU A 140 -2.08 -1.87 1.44
C LEU A 140 -3.12 -0.79 1.78
N HIS A 141 -2.78 0.47 1.51
CA HIS A 141 -3.67 1.60 1.69
C HIS A 141 -3.55 2.60 0.54
N TRP A 142 -4.70 3.18 0.19
CA TRP A 142 -4.86 4.29 -0.75
C TRP A 142 -5.81 5.33 -0.16
N LEU A 143 -5.38 6.59 -0.16
CA LEU A 143 -6.15 7.77 0.20
C LEU A 143 -6.58 8.46 -1.09
N LEU A 144 -7.88 8.55 -1.32
CA LEU A 144 -8.49 8.90 -2.59
C LEU A 144 -9.45 10.09 -2.39
N PRO A 145 -9.73 10.88 -3.44
CA PRO A 145 -10.71 11.97 -3.39
C PRO A 145 -12.06 11.54 -2.83
N ASP A 146 -12.71 12.45 -2.10
CA ASP A 146 -14.08 12.24 -1.62
C ASP A 146 -15.12 12.45 -2.72
N TRP A 147 -15.05 11.62 -3.77
CA TRP A 147 -16.00 11.61 -4.87
C TRP A 147 -17.09 10.55 -4.66
N PRO A 148 -18.20 10.63 -5.42
CA PRO A 148 -19.15 9.53 -5.50
C PRO A 148 -18.42 8.26 -5.95
N TRP A 149 -18.73 7.15 -5.30
CA TRP A 149 -18.01 5.90 -5.48
C TRP A 149 -18.94 4.70 -5.53
N GLU A 150 -18.50 3.68 -6.23
CA GLU A 150 -19.08 2.34 -6.24
C GLU A 150 -17.96 1.32 -6.08
N ILE A 151 -18.24 0.17 -5.46
CA ILE A 151 -17.26 -0.91 -5.31
C ILE A 151 -17.86 -2.25 -5.73
N ASP A 152 -17.18 -2.91 -6.65
CA ASP A 152 -17.46 -4.27 -7.09
C ASP A 152 -16.39 -5.22 -6.54
N TYR A 153 -16.79 -6.43 -6.16
CA TYR A 153 -15.90 -7.45 -5.60
C TYR A 153 -16.44 -8.86 -5.91
N LEU A 154 -15.56 -9.86 -5.89
CA LEU A 154 -15.93 -11.28 -6.04
C LEU A 154 -16.69 -11.61 -7.34
N THR A 155 -16.14 -11.26 -8.50
CA THR A 155 -16.69 -11.77 -9.77
C THR A 155 -16.26 -13.22 -9.98
N ALA A 156 -17.01 -13.99 -10.77
CA ALA A 156 -16.66 -15.38 -11.11
C ALA A 156 -15.30 -15.51 -11.84
N GLU A 157 -14.78 -14.39 -12.36
CA GLU A 157 -13.56 -14.31 -13.17
C GLU A 157 -12.32 -14.02 -12.31
N ASP A 158 -12.44 -13.24 -11.23
CA ASP A 158 -11.36 -12.98 -10.28
C ASP A 158 -11.91 -12.74 -8.84
N PRO A 159 -11.92 -13.76 -7.99
CA PRO A 159 -12.42 -13.63 -6.62
C PRO A 159 -11.47 -12.85 -5.70
N LEU A 160 -10.26 -12.48 -6.16
CA LEU A 160 -9.25 -11.78 -5.36
C LEU A 160 -9.01 -10.34 -5.86
N CYS A 161 -10.00 -9.77 -6.55
CA CYS A 161 -9.95 -8.40 -7.07
C CYS A 161 -11.09 -7.55 -6.49
N TYR A 162 -10.74 -6.34 -6.07
CA TYR A 162 -11.67 -5.27 -5.73
C TYR A 162 -11.57 -4.18 -6.79
N GLU A 163 -12.69 -3.78 -7.40
CA GLU A 163 -12.75 -2.65 -8.32
C GLU A 163 -13.52 -1.50 -7.67
N LEU A 164 -12.81 -0.43 -7.33
CA LEU A 164 -13.39 0.83 -6.87
C LEU A 164 -13.55 1.77 -8.07
N ARG A 165 -14.76 2.28 -8.28
CA ARG A 165 -15.07 3.26 -9.33
C ARG A 165 -15.34 4.60 -8.68
N LEU A 166 -14.67 5.65 -9.14
CA LEU A 166 -14.84 7.01 -8.66
C LEU A 166 -15.38 7.89 -9.79
N ALA A 167 -16.48 8.59 -9.54
CA ALA A 167 -17.04 9.57 -10.47
C ALA A 167 -16.24 10.88 -10.39
N SER A 168 -15.19 11.00 -11.21
CA SER A 168 -14.37 12.22 -11.27
C SER A 168 -15.02 13.30 -12.15
N PRO A 169 -14.60 14.58 -12.04
CA PRO A 169 -15.09 15.66 -12.90
C PRO A 169 -14.89 15.45 -14.41
N VAL A 170 -14.02 14.52 -14.82
CA VAL A 170 -13.64 14.27 -16.22
C VAL A 170 -14.01 12.85 -16.69
N GLY A 171 -14.80 12.12 -15.91
CA GLY A 171 -15.24 10.76 -16.21
C GLY A 171 -14.94 9.75 -15.10
N GLU A 172 -15.36 8.51 -15.29
CA GLU A 172 -15.14 7.44 -14.32
C GLU A 172 -13.67 7.03 -14.27
N ILE A 173 -13.08 7.01 -13.07
CA ILE A 173 -11.75 6.44 -12.80
C ILE A 173 -11.96 5.11 -12.08
N LYS A 174 -11.29 4.05 -12.55
CA LYS A 174 -11.32 2.73 -11.91
C LYS A 174 -10.00 2.44 -11.22
N ILE A 175 -10.09 1.90 -10.01
CA ILE A 175 -8.95 1.48 -9.21
C ILE A 175 -9.17 0.01 -8.88
N ARG A 176 -8.40 -0.86 -9.53
CA ARG A 176 -8.46 -2.31 -9.29
C ARG A 176 -7.35 -2.70 -8.34
N VAL A 177 -7.68 -3.44 -7.29
CA VAL A 177 -6.71 -3.96 -6.33
C VAL A 177 -6.84 -5.47 -6.27
N SER A 178 -5.78 -6.16 -6.68
CA SER A 178 -5.64 -7.61 -6.60
C SER A 178 -4.38 -8.01 -5.84
N PHE A 179 -4.29 -9.27 -5.47
CA PHE A 179 -3.20 -9.82 -4.69
C PHE A 179 -2.94 -11.28 -5.04
N ASP A 180 -1.72 -11.74 -4.79
CA ASP A 180 -1.34 -13.12 -5.06
C ASP A 180 -1.80 -14.10 -3.97
N GLY A 181 -2.12 -15.32 -4.41
CA GLY A 181 -2.18 -16.53 -3.59
C GLY A 181 -2.87 -16.37 -2.23
N PHE A 182 -4.20 -16.47 -2.21
CA PHE A 182 -4.96 -16.52 -0.96
C PHE A 182 -5.45 -17.96 -0.70
N SER A 183 -5.00 -18.56 0.41
CA SER A 183 -5.44 -19.89 0.81
C SER A 183 -6.34 -19.79 2.04
N PHE A 184 -7.66 -19.78 1.81
CA PHE A 184 -8.67 -19.87 2.87
C PHE A 184 -8.49 -21.13 3.73
N SER A 185 -7.96 -22.22 3.15
CA SER A 185 -7.78 -23.51 3.84
C SER A 185 -6.72 -23.48 4.94
N MET A 186 -5.82 -22.49 4.96
CA MET A 186 -4.80 -22.31 6.00
C MET A 186 -5.26 -21.41 7.16
N GLY A 187 -6.53 -20.96 7.16
CA GLY A 187 -7.07 -20.10 8.22
C GLY A 187 -6.63 -18.64 8.15
N GLY A 188 -6.02 -18.21 7.03
CA GLY A 188 -5.65 -16.81 6.81
C GLY A 188 -6.89 -15.92 6.65
N GLY A 189 -6.92 -14.81 7.38
CA GLY A 189 -7.94 -13.79 7.28
C GLY A 189 -7.64 -12.73 6.21
N MET A 190 -8.70 -12.04 5.78
CA MET A 190 -8.63 -10.84 4.96
C MET A 190 -9.54 -9.78 5.58
N GLN A 191 -9.04 -8.55 5.64
CA GLN A 191 -9.84 -7.39 5.98
C GLN A 191 -9.80 -6.37 4.87
N VAL A 192 -10.97 -5.91 4.45
CA VAL A 192 -11.13 -4.81 3.51
C VAL A 192 -11.88 -3.68 4.22
N GLY A 193 -11.49 -2.44 3.95
CA GLY A 193 -12.14 -1.27 4.52
C GLY A 193 -12.09 -0.10 3.56
N LEU A 194 -13.27 0.45 3.23
CA LEU A 194 -13.41 1.79 2.68
C LEU A 194 -13.94 2.69 3.79
N VAL A 195 -13.15 3.68 4.18
CA VAL A 195 -13.43 4.56 5.31
C VAL A 195 -13.50 6.01 4.84
N ARG A 196 -14.50 6.76 5.30
CA ARG A 196 -14.61 8.21 5.10
C ARG A 196 -14.71 8.87 6.46
N ALA A 197 -13.85 9.85 6.73
CA ALA A 197 -13.93 10.64 7.95
C ALA A 197 -13.99 9.81 9.27
N GLY A 198 -13.30 8.68 9.31
CA GLY A 198 -13.31 7.74 10.45
C GLY A 198 -14.48 6.75 10.50
N GLU A 199 -15.42 6.83 9.55
CA GLU A 199 -16.58 5.92 9.45
C GLU A 199 -16.36 4.86 8.37
N LEU A 200 -16.64 3.61 8.70
CA LEU A 200 -16.58 2.50 7.75
C LEU A 200 -17.79 2.57 6.80
N LEU A 201 -17.53 2.70 5.51
CA LEU A 201 -18.55 2.71 4.46
C LEU A 201 -18.74 1.33 3.81
N PHE A 202 -17.66 0.55 3.68
CA PHE A 202 -17.69 -0.79 3.08
C PHE A 202 -16.62 -1.69 3.68
N GLY A 203 -16.93 -2.99 3.78
CA GLY A 203 -15.99 -4.02 4.21
C GLY A 203 -16.19 -4.48 5.66
N ASN A 204 -15.14 -5.06 6.23
CA ASN A 204 -15.13 -5.67 7.57
C ASN A 204 -13.96 -5.21 8.44
N ALA A 205 -13.14 -4.27 7.95
CA ALA A 205 -12.06 -3.69 8.74
C ALA A 205 -12.62 -2.83 9.88
N THR A 206 -11.92 -2.79 11.00
CA THR A 206 -12.24 -1.85 12.08
C THR A 206 -11.69 -0.46 11.72
N PRO A 207 -12.54 0.57 11.56
CA PRO A 207 -12.07 1.90 11.21
C PRO A 207 -11.36 2.59 12.40
N SER A 208 -10.43 3.49 12.09
CA SER A 208 -9.83 4.42 13.05
C SER A 208 -10.40 5.83 12.82
N PRO A 209 -10.65 6.64 13.87
CA PRO A 209 -11.11 8.03 13.73
C PRO A 209 -10.21 8.90 12.82
N THR A 210 -8.93 8.52 12.68
CA THR A 210 -7.92 9.24 11.91
C THR A 210 -7.85 8.84 10.42
N GLN A 211 -8.66 7.88 9.97
CA GLN A 211 -8.68 7.41 8.58
C GLN A 211 -9.67 8.20 7.72
N GLY A 212 -9.37 8.34 6.42
CA GLY A 212 -10.27 9.01 5.48
C GLY A 212 -10.28 10.52 5.65
N TRP A 213 -9.10 11.11 5.86
CA TRP A 213 -8.90 12.55 6.01
C TRP A 213 -7.68 13.01 5.22
N ILE A 214 -7.79 14.17 4.58
CA ILE A 214 -6.66 14.97 4.12
C ILE A 214 -6.58 16.26 4.93
N SER A 215 -5.41 16.87 4.95
CA SER A 215 -5.18 18.19 5.54
C SER A 215 -4.49 19.09 4.52
N PRO A 216 -5.26 19.87 3.73
CA PRO A 216 -4.69 20.74 2.70
C PRO A 216 -3.91 21.91 3.31
N THR A 217 -4.31 22.35 4.51
CA THR A 217 -3.61 23.39 5.29
C THR A 217 -3.61 23.04 6.77
N TYR A 218 -2.68 23.64 7.52
CA TYR A 218 -2.51 23.40 8.94
C TYR A 218 -3.80 23.67 9.72
N GLY A 219 -4.22 22.71 10.56
CA GLY A 219 -5.44 22.83 11.35
C GLY A 219 -6.76 22.63 10.58
N VAL A 220 -6.73 22.32 9.28
CA VAL A 220 -7.91 21.96 8.49
C VAL A 220 -7.88 20.48 8.16
N LYS A 221 -9.04 19.80 8.29
CA LYS A 221 -9.23 18.45 7.77
C LYS A 221 -10.42 18.44 6.83
N GLU A 222 -10.29 17.72 5.73
CA GLU A 222 -11.36 17.46 4.78
C GLU A 222 -11.52 15.95 4.63
N PRO A 223 -12.77 15.45 4.51
CA PRO A 223 -12.99 14.03 4.26
C PRO A 223 -12.30 13.57 2.97
N ALA A 224 -11.85 12.31 3.00
CA ALA A 224 -11.29 11.60 1.87
C ALA A 224 -11.71 10.12 1.96
N LEU A 225 -11.61 9.39 0.87
CA LEU A 225 -11.86 7.95 0.85
C LEU A 225 -10.56 7.21 1.16
N SER A 226 -10.52 6.51 2.30
CA SER A 226 -9.42 5.64 2.71
C SER A 226 -9.76 4.19 2.38
N PHE A 227 -9.24 3.69 1.26
CA PHE A 227 -9.33 2.27 0.91
C PHE A 227 -8.16 1.49 1.51
N SER A 228 -8.43 0.33 2.10
CA SER A 228 -7.38 -0.58 2.54
C SER A 228 -7.73 -2.05 2.45
N LEU A 229 -6.69 -2.84 2.23
CA LEU A 229 -6.74 -4.29 2.16
C LEU A 229 -5.62 -4.87 3.02
N ARG A 230 -6.00 -5.63 4.06
CA ARG A 230 -5.08 -6.38 4.93
C ARG A 230 -5.26 -7.86 4.67
N LEU A 231 -4.14 -8.56 4.53
CA LEU A 231 -4.11 -10.01 4.41
C LEU A 231 -3.38 -10.60 5.61
N ASP A 232 -3.71 -11.82 5.98
CA ASP A 232 -2.86 -12.65 6.82
C ASP A 232 -1.99 -13.49 5.89
N SER A 233 -0.68 -13.52 6.12
CA SER A 233 0.26 -14.28 5.31
C SER A 233 1.33 -15.00 6.10
N LEU A 234 1.68 -16.21 5.65
CA LEU A 234 2.90 -16.93 6.04
C LEU A 234 4.01 -16.80 5.00
N THR A 235 3.70 -16.36 3.78
CA THR A 235 4.66 -16.32 2.67
C THR A 235 4.82 -14.93 2.10
N ASN A 236 5.77 -14.73 1.19
CA ASN A 236 5.88 -13.46 0.46
C ASN A 236 4.53 -13.09 -0.16
N ARG A 237 4.28 -11.78 -0.25
CA ARG A 237 3.01 -11.25 -0.76
C ARG A 237 3.25 -10.18 -1.79
N ARG A 238 2.34 -10.13 -2.76
CA ARG A 238 2.28 -9.10 -3.78
C ARG A 238 0.87 -8.53 -3.86
N PHE A 239 0.78 -7.21 -3.82
CA PHE A 239 -0.41 -6.47 -4.25
C PHE A 239 -0.15 -5.88 -5.63
N LEU A 240 -1.19 -5.86 -6.46
CA LEU A 240 -1.25 -5.13 -7.71
C LEU A 240 -2.40 -4.14 -7.62
N THR A 241 -2.10 -2.86 -7.85
CA THR A 241 -3.11 -1.82 -8.04
C THR A 241 -3.04 -1.30 -9.46
N GLU A 242 -4.16 -1.29 -10.17
CA GLU A 242 -4.29 -0.67 -11.49
C GLU A 242 -5.13 0.60 -11.35
N PHE A 243 -4.57 1.74 -11.75
CA PHE A 243 -5.32 2.98 -11.95
C PHE A 243 -5.65 3.10 -13.43
N ILE A 244 -6.95 3.10 -13.73
CA ILE A 244 -7.49 3.15 -15.09
C ILE A 244 -8.30 4.44 -15.21
N PHE A 245 -7.83 5.32 -16.08
CA PHE A 245 -8.41 6.64 -16.33
C PHE A 245 -9.32 6.60 -17.56
N PRO A 246 -10.32 7.49 -17.62
CA PRO A 246 -11.13 7.61 -18.83
C PRO A 246 -10.27 8.09 -19.99
N GLU A 247 -10.48 7.52 -21.17
CA GLU A 247 -9.92 8.07 -22.40
C GLU A 247 -10.64 9.38 -22.69
N VAL A 248 -9.87 10.46 -22.76
CA VAL A 248 -10.41 11.81 -23.04
C VAL A 248 -9.65 12.36 -24.24
N GLU A 249 -10.38 12.63 -25.31
CA GLU A 249 -9.89 13.31 -26.52
C GLU A 249 -9.33 14.71 -26.21
#